data_AF-A0A950W348-F1
#
_entry.id   AF-A0A950W348-F1
#
_cell.length_a   1.000
_cell.length_b   1.000
_cell.length_c   1.000
_cell.angle_alpha   90.00
_cell.angle_beta   90.00
_cell.angle_gamma   90.00
#
_symmetry.space_group_name_H-M   'P 1'
#
loop_
_entity.id
_entity.type
_entity.pdbx_description
1 polymer ?
#
loop_
_entity_poly.entity_id
_entity_poly.type
_entity_poly.pdbx_seq_one_letter_code
_entity_poly.pdbx_strand_id
1 'polypeptide(L)'
;PSLPYFWGIWNFSANKSAAKSLLTYLSQRPQVEQLVAASHGYDLPNFAKLRDFKTWAEEEPPKGTLYNYPPREDLITSIACAPAPTNIATQMYSQATMTKMIARCTQQGESIDRAIAWASDEIEGFMRG
;
A
#
# COMPACT_ATOMS: atom_id res chain seq x y z
N PRO A 1 -6.53 4.69 0.32
CA PRO A 1 -5.06 4.46 0.23
C PRO A 1 -4.80 2.97 0.03
N SER A 2 -3.86 2.59 -0.83
CA SER A 2 -3.43 1.19 -1.05
C SER A 2 -1.93 1.09 -0.83
N LEU A 3 -1.52 0.14 0.01
CA LEU A 3 -0.12 -0.21 0.23
C LEU A 3 0.08 -1.66 -0.19
N PRO A 4 0.56 -1.92 -1.41
CA PRO A 4 0.61 -3.28 -1.92
C PRO A 4 1.79 -4.05 -1.30
N TYR A 5 1.47 -5.18 -0.66
CA TYR A 5 2.44 -6.20 -0.29
C TYR A 5 2.40 -7.34 -1.32
N PHE A 6 3.57 -7.85 -1.68
CA PHE A 6 3.73 -8.88 -2.69
C PHE A 6 4.39 -10.12 -2.12
N TRP A 7 3.96 -11.29 -2.60
CA TRP A 7 4.70 -12.53 -2.42
C TRP A 7 5.59 -12.77 -3.64
N GLY A 8 6.84 -13.13 -3.37
CA GLY A 8 7.84 -13.45 -4.37
C GLY A 8 8.38 -14.86 -4.20
N ILE A 9 8.80 -15.47 -5.30
CA ILE A 9 9.55 -16.73 -5.27
C ILE A 9 10.99 -16.39 -5.66
N TRP A 10 11.93 -16.73 -4.78
CA TRP A 10 13.35 -16.55 -5.07
C TRP A 10 13.79 -17.35 -6.30
N ASN A 11 14.57 -16.71 -7.18
CA ASN A 11 15.09 -17.37 -8.38
C ASN A 11 16.03 -18.54 -8.07
N PHE A 12 16.63 -18.59 -6.88
CA PHE A 12 17.44 -19.71 -6.43
C PHE A 12 16.64 -20.81 -5.69
N SER A 13 15.33 -20.68 -5.53
CA SER A 13 14.51 -21.70 -4.85
C SER A 13 14.64 -23.07 -5.55
N ALA A 14 14.87 -24.11 -4.76
CA ALA A 14 15.06 -25.48 -5.24
C ALA A 14 13.78 -26.09 -5.84
N ASN A 15 12.59 -25.70 -5.36
CA ASN A 15 11.31 -26.22 -5.85
C ASN A 15 10.32 -25.09 -6.18
N LYS A 16 10.57 -24.43 -7.31
CA LYS A 16 9.72 -23.32 -7.79
C LYS A 16 8.31 -23.77 -8.15
N SER A 17 8.13 -25.01 -8.61
CA SER A 17 6.81 -25.54 -8.98
C SER A 17 5.91 -25.63 -7.75
N ALA A 18 6.39 -26.25 -6.66
CA ALA A 18 5.64 -26.34 -5.41
C ALA A 18 5.37 -24.95 -4.82
N ALA A 19 6.35 -24.04 -4.85
CA ALA A 19 6.17 -22.67 -4.38
C ALA A 19 5.07 -21.94 -5.17
N LYS A 20 5.05 -22.06 -6.51
CA LYS A 20 3.98 -21.49 -7.34
C LYS A 20 2.61 -22.09 -6.98
N SER A 21 2.51 -23.41 -6.86
CA SER A 21 1.26 -24.08 -6.48
C SER A 21 0.76 -23.60 -5.11
N LEU A 22 1.64 -23.42 -4.13
CA LEU A 22 1.29 -22.89 -2.82
C LEU A 22 0.79 -21.44 -2.91
N LEU A 23 1.50 -20.55 -3.61
CA LEU A 23 1.07 -19.16 -3.76
C LEU A 23 -0.28 -19.09 -4.49
N THR A 24 -0.51 -19.92 -5.50
CA THR A 24 -1.81 -20.02 -6.17
C THR A 24 -2.91 -20.46 -5.20
N TYR A 25 -2.67 -21.50 -4.39
CA TYR A 25 -3.63 -21.98 -3.39
C TYR A 25 -3.97 -20.89 -2.36
N LEU A 26 -2.95 -20.22 -1.80
CA LEU A 26 -3.13 -19.15 -0.82
C LEU A 26 -3.81 -17.90 -1.40
N SER A 27 -3.73 -17.70 -2.72
CA SER A 27 -4.40 -16.58 -3.41
C SER A 27 -5.85 -16.87 -3.80
N GLN A 28 -6.39 -18.06 -3.48
CA GLN A 28 -7.80 -18.37 -3.73
C GLN A 28 -8.69 -17.70 -2.68
N ARG A 29 -9.93 -17.37 -3.09
CA ARG A 29 -10.89 -16.62 -2.27
C ARG A 29 -11.04 -17.16 -0.83
N PRO A 30 -11.22 -18.47 -0.58
CA PRO A 30 -11.39 -18.98 0.79
C PRO A 30 -10.18 -18.71 1.69
N GLN A 31 -8.97 -18.85 1.15
CA GLN A 31 -7.71 -18.62 1.86
C GLN A 31 -7.51 -17.13 2.13
N VAL A 32 -7.85 -16.28 1.15
CA VAL A 32 -7.83 -14.82 1.35
C VAL A 32 -8.85 -14.40 2.42
N GLU A 33 -10.08 -14.92 2.40
CA GLU A 33 -11.09 -14.63 3.42
C GLU A 33 -10.63 -15.05 4.82
N GLN A 34 -9.99 -16.22 4.93
CA GLN A 34 -9.39 -16.68 6.18
C GLN A 34 -8.29 -15.74 6.69
N LEU A 35 -7.41 -15.25 5.81
CA LEU A 35 -6.35 -14.30 6.16
C LEU A 35 -6.92 -12.94 6.59
N VAL A 36 -7.93 -12.43 5.87
CA VAL A 36 -8.63 -11.20 6.22
C VAL A 36 -9.26 -11.31 7.60
N ALA A 37 -9.98 -12.40 7.88
CA ALA A 37 -10.58 -12.65 9.18
C ALA A 37 -9.53 -12.74 10.31
N ALA A 38 -8.41 -13.42 10.06
CA ALA A 38 -7.31 -13.52 11.03
C ALA A 38 -6.63 -12.16 11.32
N SER A 39 -6.67 -11.24 10.35
CA SER A 39 -6.16 -9.87 10.51
C SER A 39 -7.19 -8.90 11.13
N HIS A 40 -8.36 -9.38 11.55
CA HIS A 40 -9.47 -8.52 12.00
C HIS A 40 -9.88 -7.48 10.96
N GLY A 41 -9.81 -7.84 9.68
CA GLY A 41 -10.14 -6.95 8.56
C GLY A 41 -9.10 -5.87 8.26
N TYR A 42 -7.93 -5.88 8.91
CA TYR A 42 -6.84 -4.94 8.60
C TYR A 42 -6.30 -5.14 7.18
N ASP A 43 -6.09 -6.40 6.78
CA ASP A 43 -5.55 -6.70 5.45
C ASP A 43 -6.63 -6.50 4.38
N LEU A 44 -6.39 -5.57 3.46
CA LEU A 44 -7.28 -5.29 2.33
C LEU A 44 -6.78 -5.95 1.05
N PRO A 45 -7.55 -6.89 0.45
CA PRO A 45 -7.21 -7.45 -0.84
C PRO A 45 -7.20 -6.40 -1.96
N ASN A 46 -6.20 -6.49 -2.85
CA ASN A 46 -6.08 -5.57 -3.98
C ASN A 46 -7.16 -5.77 -5.04
N PHE A 47 -7.77 -6.96 -5.14
CA PHE A 47 -8.83 -7.25 -6.10
C PHE A 47 -10.20 -6.86 -5.54
N ALA A 48 -10.93 -6.01 -6.26
CA ALA A 48 -12.25 -5.51 -5.82
C ALA A 48 -13.25 -6.63 -5.49
N LYS A 49 -13.21 -7.74 -6.23
CA LYS A 49 -14.06 -8.93 -6.00
C LYS A 49 -13.74 -9.70 -4.71
N LEU A 50 -12.74 -9.29 -3.93
CA LEU A 50 -12.38 -9.89 -2.65
C LEU A 50 -12.61 -8.90 -1.48
N ARG A 51 -13.35 -7.82 -1.71
CA ARG A 51 -13.67 -6.79 -0.71
C ARG A 51 -15.10 -6.91 -0.18
N ASP A 52 -15.76 -8.03 -0.47
CA ASP A 52 -17.13 -8.35 -0.13
C ASP A 52 -17.24 -9.41 0.99
N PHE A 53 -16.14 -9.69 1.69
CA PHE A 53 -16.14 -10.59 2.84
C PHE A 53 -16.90 -10.00 4.03
N LYS A 54 -17.44 -10.89 4.87
CA LYS A 54 -18.27 -10.51 6.03
C LYS A 54 -17.48 -9.83 7.14
N THR A 55 -16.18 -10.10 7.25
CA THR A 55 -15.30 -9.57 8.31
C THR A 55 -15.52 -8.08 8.56
N TRP A 56 -15.51 -7.24 7.53
CA TRP A 56 -15.67 -5.79 7.69
C TRP A 56 -17.05 -5.36 8.21
N ALA A 57 -18.10 -6.13 7.93
CA ALA A 57 -19.45 -5.87 8.44
C ALA A 57 -19.67 -6.39 9.87
N GLU A 58 -18.88 -7.38 10.29
CA GLU A 58 -19.10 -8.13 11.52
C GLU A 58 -18.02 -7.90 12.60
N GLU A 59 -16.87 -7.28 12.25
CA GLU A 59 -15.76 -7.02 13.19
C GLU A 59 -16.19 -6.17 14.38
N GLU A 60 -15.70 -6.51 15.57
CA GLU A 60 -16.01 -5.89 16.87
C GLU A 60 -14.72 -5.44 17.59
N PRO A 61 -14.76 -4.44 18.50
CA PRO A 61 -15.90 -3.60 18.91
C PRO A 61 -15.86 -2.14 18.36
N PRO A 62 -17.02 -1.50 18.13
CA PRO A 62 -18.35 -2.09 17.99
C PRO A 62 -18.54 -2.74 16.62
N LYS A 63 -19.52 -3.64 16.52
CA LYS A 63 -19.90 -4.30 15.28
C LYS A 63 -20.13 -3.29 14.15
N GLY A 64 -19.52 -3.55 13.00
CA GLY A 64 -19.70 -2.75 11.78
C GLY A 64 -18.83 -1.50 11.69
N THR A 65 -17.93 -1.28 12.65
CA THR A 65 -16.96 -0.16 12.60
C THR A 65 -16.13 -0.16 11.31
N LEU A 66 -15.77 -1.36 10.83
CA LEU A 66 -14.95 -1.52 9.64
C LEU A 66 -15.77 -1.58 8.33
N TYR A 67 -17.10 -1.41 8.36
CA TYR A 67 -17.96 -1.64 7.19
C TYR A 67 -17.59 -0.75 5.98
N ASN A 68 -17.07 0.44 6.25
CA ASN A 68 -16.64 1.40 5.24
C ASN A 68 -15.13 1.39 4.98
N TYR A 69 -14.39 0.44 5.57
CA TYR A 69 -12.95 0.36 5.42
C TYR A 69 -12.50 -0.08 4.01
N PRO A 70 -13.10 -1.11 3.38
CA PRO A 70 -12.75 -1.48 2.01
C PRO A 70 -13.20 -0.42 1.00
N PRO A 71 -12.35 -0.06 0.01
CA PRO A 71 -12.74 0.85 -1.07
C PRO A 71 -13.85 0.27 -1.94
N ARG A 72 -14.92 1.05 -2.12
CA ARG A 72 -16.11 0.77 -2.95
C ARG A 72 -15.96 1.31 -4.36
N GLU A 73 -16.96 1.07 -5.21
CA GLU A 73 -16.92 1.35 -6.65
C GLU A 73 -16.71 2.84 -7.01
N ASP A 74 -17.08 3.74 -6.11
CA ASP A 74 -16.95 5.20 -6.26
C ASP A 74 -15.61 5.75 -5.73
N LEU A 75 -14.74 4.89 -5.19
CA LEU A 75 -13.47 5.29 -4.58
C LEU A 75 -12.28 4.98 -5.49
N ILE A 76 -11.49 6.01 -5.78
CA ILE A 76 -10.20 5.86 -6.46
C ILE A 76 -9.14 5.48 -5.42
N THR A 77 -8.61 4.27 -5.52
CA THR A 77 -7.47 3.87 -4.69
C THR A 77 -6.21 4.57 -5.17
N SER A 78 -5.53 5.27 -4.26
CA SER A 78 -4.23 5.88 -4.50
C SER A 78 -3.12 5.12 -3.76
N ILE A 79 -1.99 4.93 -4.44
CA ILE A 79 -0.75 4.40 -3.88
C ILE A 79 0.19 5.60 -3.64
N ALA A 80 0.88 5.61 -2.50
CA ALA A 80 1.83 6.67 -2.18
C ALA A 80 2.86 6.87 -3.31
N CYS A 81 3.15 8.12 -3.65
CA CYS A 81 4.08 8.53 -4.70
C CYS A 81 3.69 8.15 -6.15
N ALA A 82 2.57 7.44 -6.38
CA ALA A 82 2.08 7.24 -7.75
C ALA A 82 1.68 8.59 -8.38
N PRO A 83 1.92 8.81 -9.69
CA PRO A 83 2.35 7.85 -10.71
C PRO A 83 3.88 7.85 -10.98
N ALA A 84 4.71 8.30 -10.03
CA ALA A 84 6.16 8.34 -10.27
C ALA A 84 6.73 6.94 -10.60
N PRO A 85 7.80 6.86 -11.43
CA PRO A 85 8.49 5.60 -11.71
C PRO A 85 8.92 4.90 -10.41
N THR A 86 8.87 3.57 -10.37
CA THR A 86 9.07 2.78 -9.13
C THR A 86 10.37 3.13 -8.42
N ASN A 87 11.50 3.27 -9.14
CA ASN A 87 12.78 3.63 -8.54
C ASN A 87 12.75 5.01 -7.84
N ILE A 88 12.02 5.97 -8.40
CA ILE A 88 11.86 7.31 -7.80
C ILE A 88 10.85 7.26 -6.66
N ALA A 89 9.69 6.62 -6.85
CA ALA A 89 8.64 6.48 -5.84
C ALA A 89 9.16 5.81 -4.57
N THR A 90 9.99 4.75 -4.70
CA THR A 90 10.64 4.09 -3.58
C THR A 90 11.55 5.05 -2.80
N GLN A 91 12.37 5.85 -3.48
CA GLN A 91 13.21 6.85 -2.82
C GLN A 91 12.36 7.93 -2.13
N MET A 92 11.34 8.48 -2.79
CA MET A 92 10.43 9.45 -2.19
C MET A 92 9.78 8.94 -0.90
N TYR A 93 9.34 7.68 -0.89
CA TYR A 93 8.73 7.05 0.27
C TYR A 93 9.76 6.79 1.38
N SER A 94 10.88 6.13 1.05
CA SER A 94 11.93 5.77 2.01
C SER A 94 12.61 6.99 2.63
N GLN A 95 12.76 8.09 1.88
CA GLN A 95 13.32 9.35 2.36
C GLN A 95 12.28 10.27 2.99
N ALA A 96 11.02 9.86 3.05
CA ALA A 96 9.92 10.61 3.62
C ALA A 96 9.75 12.01 2.99
N THR A 97 9.98 12.14 1.69
CA THR A 97 10.01 13.44 0.99
C THR A 97 8.70 14.21 1.19
N MET A 98 7.54 13.56 1.05
CA MET A 98 6.21 14.20 1.21
C MET A 98 5.99 14.75 2.63
N THR A 99 6.37 14.01 3.67
CA THR A 99 6.17 14.46 5.06
C THR A 99 7.18 15.54 5.44
N LYS A 100 8.40 15.49 4.90
CA LYS A 100 9.40 16.56 5.02
C LYS A 100 8.93 17.86 4.35
N MET A 101 8.24 17.80 3.21
CA MET A 101 7.60 18.99 2.62
C MET A 101 6.61 19.63 3.60
N ILE A 102 5.75 18.83 4.23
CA ILE A 102 4.79 19.32 5.23
C ILE A 102 5.54 19.94 6.41
N ALA A 103 6.56 19.27 6.97
CA ALA A 103 7.32 19.76 8.11
C ALA A 103 8.08 21.06 7.81
N ARG A 104 8.57 21.24 6.58
CA ARG A 104 9.20 22.50 6.15
C ARG A 104 8.21 23.67 6.22
N CYS A 105 6.99 23.48 5.73
CA CYS A 105 5.96 24.51 5.82
C CYS A 105 5.51 24.74 7.27
N THR A 106 5.22 23.67 8.02
CA THR A 106 4.53 23.78 9.31
C THR A 106 5.45 24.00 10.50
N GLN A 107 6.70 23.53 10.44
CA GLN A 107 7.65 23.61 11.55
C GLN A 107 8.81 24.58 11.27
N GLN A 108 9.20 24.75 10.00
CA GLN A 108 10.31 25.63 9.61
C GLN A 108 9.83 26.98 9.06
N GLY A 109 8.52 27.14 8.84
CA GLY A 109 7.94 28.39 8.32
C GLY A 109 8.32 28.70 6.88
N GLU A 110 8.75 27.69 6.09
CA GLU A 110 9.03 27.88 4.68
C GLU A 110 7.74 28.10 3.87
N SER A 111 7.82 28.86 2.78
CA SER A 111 6.71 28.94 1.84
C SER A 111 6.51 27.61 1.11
N ILE A 112 5.28 27.39 0.62
CA ILE A 112 4.97 26.20 -0.19
C ILE A 112 5.90 26.10 -1.40
N ASP A 113 6.18 27.23 -2.08
CA ASP A 113 7.09 27.26 -3.23
C ASP A 113 8.51 26.81 -2.87
N ARG A 114 9.03 27.19 -1.69
CA ARG A 114 10.33 26.74 -1.21
C ARG A 114 10.34 25.24 -0.91
N ALA A 115 9.28 24.72 -0.29
CA ALA A 115 9.15 23.30 -0.02
C ALA A 115 9.06 22.48 -1.33
N ILE A 116 8.37 22.99 -2.35
CA ILE A 116 8.30 22.37 -3.69
C ILE A 116 9.65 22.42 -4.40
N ALA A 117 10.36 23.55 -4.36
CA ALA A 117 11.69 23.68 -4.95
C ALA A 117 12.67 22.67 -4.33
N TRP A 118 12.70 22.60 -2.98
CA TRP A 118 13.50 21.60 -2.28
C TRP A 118 13.13 20.16 -2.68
N ALA A 119 11.84 19.82 -2.72
CA ALA A 119 11.42 18.47 -3.09
C ALA A 119 11.81 18.11 -4.53
N SER A 120 11.79 19.10 -5.43
CA SER A 120 12.24 18.93 -6.82
C SER A 120 13.73 18.61 -6.87
N ASP A 121 14.56 19.35 -6.12
CA ASP A 121 16.01 19.10 -6.02
C ASP A 121 16.31 17.68 -5.49
N GLU A 122 15.56 17.22 -4.48
CA GLU A 122 15.71 15.86 -3.93
C GLU A 122 15.36 14.80 -4.98
N ILE A 123 14.27 15.00 -5.73
CA ILE A 123 13.83 14.06 -6.77
C ILE A 123 14.87 13.99 -7.91
N GLU A 124 15.45 15.12 -8.32
CA GLU A 124 16.58 15.15 -9.25
C GLU A 124 17.83 14.45 -8.68
N GLY A 125 18.02 14.51 -7.36
CA GLY A 125 19.03 13.73 -6.66
C GLY A 125 18.81 12.22 -6.80
N PHE A 126 17.56 11.75 -6.66
CA PHE A 126 17.22 10.33 -6.79
C PHE A 126 17.45 9.77 -8.21
N MET A 127 17.42 10.63 -9.23
CA MET A 127 17.72 10.22 -10.61
C MET A 127 19.22 9.97 -10.88
N ARG A 128 20.11 10.39 -9.99
CA ARG A 128 21.57 10.31 -10.16
C ARG A 128 22.22 9.09 -9.53
N GLY A 129 21.49 8.33 -8.71
CA GLY A 129 21.94 7.07 -8.10
C GLY A 129 21.34 5.85 -8.80
#